data_AF-A0A2D6EXI0-F1
#
_entry.id   AF-A0A2D6EXI0-F1
#
_cell.length_a   1.000
_cell.length_b   1.000
_cell.length_c   1.000
_cell.angle_alpha   90.00
_cell.angle_beta   90.00
_cell.angle_gamma   90.00
#
_symmetry.space_group_name_H-M   'P 1'
#
loop_
_entity.id
_entity.type
_entity.pdbx_description
1 polymer ?
#
loop_
_entity_poly.entity_id
_entity_poly.type
_entity_poly.pdbx_seq_one_letter_code
_entity_poly.pdbx_strand_id
1 'polypeptide(L)'
;MRKERREALIRIPVLIISGIILSVWWTLVKILAILHLLYVLFSSKRNRSLANFCQIFNTQGYAFMRYLTFHTNVRPFPFSPLAKDFDKYER
;
A
#
# COMPACT_ATOMS: atom_id res chain seq x y z
N MET A 1 29.18 7.31 3.36
CA MET A 1 29.07 6.11 4.24
C MET A 1 28.21 6.29 5.49
N ARG A 2 28.42 7.28 6.38
CA ARG A 2 27.63 7.41 7.64
C ARG A 2 26.12 7.63 7.43
N LYS A 3 25.70 8.39 6.40
CA LYS A 3 24.29 8.69 6.11
C LYS A 3 23.50 7.46 5.66
N GLU A 4 24.03 6.68 4.71
CA GLU A 4 23.41 5.43 4.22
C GLU A 4 23.25 4.38 5.32
N ARG A 5 24.28 4.18 6.16
CA ARG A 5 24.19 3.26 7.30
C ARG A 5 23.12 3.68 8.30
N ARG A 6 23.00 4.99 8.56
CA ARG A 6 21.96 5.52 9.44
C ARG A 6 20.57 5.31 8.86
N GLU A 7 20.38 5.52 7.56
CA GLU A 7 19.09 5.27 6.92
C GLU A 7 18.73 3.78 6.96
N ALA A 8 19.69 2.89 6.68
CA ALA A 8 19.50 1.44 6.81
C ALA A 8 19.02 1.03 8.21
N LEU A 9 19.55 1.65 9.28
CA LEU A 9 19.10 1.40 10.65
C LEU A 9 17.69 1.92 10.92
N ILE A 10 17.32 3.08 10.37
CA ILE A 10 15.97 3.67 10.50
C ILE A 10 14.91 2.81 9.77
N ARG A 11 15.31 2.07 8.73
CA ARG A 11 14.40 1.16 8.02
C ARG A 11 13.87 0.05 8.92
N ILE A 12 14.59 -0.37 9.96
CA ILE A 12 14.16 -1.43 10.86
C ILE A 12 12.87 -1.06 11.63
N PRO A 13 12.81 0.05 12.39
CA PRO A 13 11.57 0.44 13.05
C PRO A 13 10.47 0.81 12.06
N VAL A 14 10.80 1.40 10.90
CA VAL A 14 9.81 1.71 9.86
C VAL A 14 9.20 0.43 9.27
N LEU A 15 10.01 -0.59 9.02
CA LEU A 15 9.57 -1.92 8.59
C LEU A 15 8.56 -2.51 9.58
N ILE A 16 8.87 -2.45 10.88
CA ILE A 16 8.00 -3.01 11.92
C ILE A 16 6.66 -2.25 11.95
N ILE A 17 6.69 -0.92 12.09
CA ILE A 17 5.47 -0.12 12.30
C ILE A 17 4.63 -0.09 11.03
N SER A 18 5.21 0.31 9.90
CA SER A 18 4.47 0.36 8.63
C SER A 18 4.07 -1.03 8.15
N GLY A 19 4.89 -2.06 8.38
CA GLY A 19 4.58 -3.45 8.04
C GLY A 19 3.39 -4.00 8.83
N ILE A 20 3.32 -3.75 10.14
CA ILE A 20 2.17 -4.17 10.97
C ILE A 20 0.89 -3.49 10.46
N ILE A 21 0.92 -2.17 10.26
CA ILE A 21 -0.24 -1.42 9.77
C ILE A 21 -0.68 -1.96 8.42
N LEU A 22 0.24 -2.08 7.46
CA LEU A 22 -0.08 -2.58 6.12
C LEU A 22 -0.58 -4.03 6.14
N SER A 23 -0.11 -4.88 7.05
CA SER A 23 -0.59 -6.26 7.21
C SER A 23 -2.08 -6.32 7.59
N VAL A 24 -2.51 -5.46 8.52
CA VAL A 24 -3.92 -5.34 8.92
C VAL A 24 -4.78 -4.91 7.74
N TRP A 25 -4.35 -3.86 7.03
CA TRP A 25 -5.06 -3.41 5.84
C TRP A 25 -5.05 -4.44 4.70
N TRP A 26 -3.97 -5.22 4.55
CA TRP A 26 -3.85 -6.29 3.55
C TRP A 26 -4.93 -7.35 3.80
N THR A 27 -5.18 -7.67 5.06
CA THR A 27 -6.25 -8.58 5.46
C THR A 27 -7.63 -8.02 5.09
N LEU A 28 -7.88 -6.73 5.38
CA LEU A 28 -9.13 -6.06 5.00
C LEU A 28 -9.34 -6.05 3.47
N VAL A 29 -8.31 -5.70 2.70
CA VAL A 29 -8.40 -5.65 1.24
C VAL A 29 -8.63 -7.02 0.62
N LYS A 30 -8.05 -8.10 1.18
CA LYS A 30 -8.35 -9.47 0.72
C LYS A 30 -9.82 -9.82 0.90
N ILE A 31 -10.41 -9.49 2.06
CA ILE A 31 -11.84 -9.72 2.32
C ILE A 31 -12.68 -8.90 1.34
N LEU A 32 -12.36 -7.61 1.17
CA LEU A 32 -13.06 -6.73 0.23
C LEU A 32 -12.95 -7.20 -1.22
N ALA A 33 -11.81 -7.73 -1.64
CA ALA A 33 -11.62 -8.28 -2.98
C ALA A 33 -12.50 -9.51 -3.21
N ILE A 34 -12.63 -10.41 -2.23
CA ILE A 34 -13.54 -11.56 -2.31
C ILE A 34 -14.99 -11.08 -2.41
N LEU A 35 -15.41 -10.14 -1.56
CA LEU A 35 -16.75 -9.56 -1.62
C LEU A 35 -17.02 -8.85 -2.95
N HIS A 36 -16.03 -8.13 -3.49
CA HIS A 36 -16.13 -7.44 -4.78
C HIS A 36 -16.27 -8.43 -5.92
N LEU A 37 -15.50 -9.51 -5.90
CA LEU A 37 -15.57 -10.59 -6.88
C LEU A 37 -16.99 -11.19 -6.91
N LEU A 38 -17.51 -11.55 -5.74
CA LEU A 38 -18.87 -12.07 -5.61
C LEU A 38 -19.91 -11.06 -6.12
N TYR A 39 -19.80 -9.79 -5.72
CA TYR A 39 -20.70 -8.73 -6.17
C TYR A 39 -20.69 -8.57 -7.70
N VAL A 40 -19.51 -8.57 -8.32
CA VAL A 40 -19.38 -8.43 -9.77
C VAL A 40 -19.97 -9.64 -10.51
N LEU A 41 -19.79 -10.86 -9.99
CA LEU A 41 -20.37 -12.08 -10.58
C LEU A 41 -21.89 -12.02 -10.65
N PHE A 42 -22.57 -11.46 -9.63
CA PHE A 42 -24.03 -11.36 -9.62
C PHE A 42 -24.57 -10.08 -10.25
N SER A 43 -23.87 -8.96 -10.11
CA SER A 43 -24.36 -7.64 -10.56
C SER A 43 -23.94 -7.30 -12.00
N SER A 44 -22.92 -7.97 -12.56
CA SER A 44 -22.24 -7.61 -13.81
C SER A 44 -21.75 -6.15 -13.86
N LYS A 45 -21.67 -5.49 -12.70
CA LYS A 45 -21.27 -4.09 -12.55
C LYS A 45 -20.10 -3.98 -11.59
N ARG A 46 -19.04 -3.34 -12.03
CA ARG A 46 -17.90 -3.02 -11.18
C ARG A 46 -18.25 -1.88 -10.22
N ASN A 47 -18.19 -2.14 -8.91
CA ASN A 47 -18.24 -1.07 -7.91
C ASN A 47 -16.95 -0.23 -7.98
N ARG A 48 -17.04 1.01 -8.49
CA ARG A 48 -15.90 1.92 -8.66
C ARG A 48 -15.32 2.41 -7.34
N SER A 49 -16.16 2.65 -6.33
CA SER A 49 -15.70 3.13 -5.02
C SER A 49 -14.80 2.09 -4.35
N LEU A 50 -15.19 0.82 -4.41
CA LEU A 50 -14.38 -0.26 -3.85
C LEU A 50 -13.07 -0.47 -4.62
N ALA A 51 -13.14 -0.36 -5.94
CA ALA A 51 -11.98 -0.46 -6.80
C ALA A 51 -10.97 0.69 -6.56
N ASN A 52 -11.45 1.91 -6.32
CA ASN A 52 -10.62 3.05 -5.92
C ASN A 52 -9.99 2.85 -4.54
N PHE A 53 -10.72 2.28 -3.58
CA PHE A 53 -10.18 1.97 -2.26
C PHE A 53 -9.03 0.95 -2.34
N CYS A 54 -9.21 -0.12 -3.11
CA CYS A 54 -8.16 -1.10 -3.36
C CYS A 54 -6.93 -0.48 -4.04
N GLN A 55 -7.12 0.47 -4.96
CA GLN A 55 -6.03 1.22 -5.59
C GLN A 55 -5.22 2.02 -4.57
N ILE A 56 -5.87 2.82 -3.72
CA ILE A 56 -5.18 3.62 -2.68
C ILE A 56 -4.31 2.70 -1.84
N PHE A 57 -4.83 1.52 -1.51
CA PHE A 57 -4.10 0.55 -0.72
C PHE A 57 -2.89 -0.06 -1.43
N ASN A 58 -3.07 -0.46 -2.69
CA ASN A 58 -1.97 -0.96 -3.52
C ASN A 58 -0.86 0.08 -3.66
N THR A 59 -1.22 1.35 -3.84
CA THR A 59 -0.28 2.49 -3.84
C THR A 59 0.53 2.54 -2.56
N GLN A 60 -0.09 2.37 -1.38
CA GLN A 60 0.65 2.37 -0.11
C GLN A 60 1.58 1.15 0.03
N GLY A 61 1.12 -0.04 -0.37
CA GLY A 61 1.94 -1.24 -0.39
C GLY A 61 3.18 -1.08 -1.28
N TYR A 62 3.00 -0.50 -2.47
CA TYR A 62 4.10 -0.23 -3.39
C TYR A 62 5.08 0.80 -2.83
N ALA A 63 4.58 1.90 -2.24
CA ALA A 63 5.44 2.91 -1.60
C ALA A 63 6.29 2.31 -0.46
N PHE A 64 5.70 1.43 0.35
CA PHE A 64 6.41 0.71 1.41
C PHE A 64 7.50 -0.21 0.84
N MET A 65 7.20 -0.97 -0.21
CA MET A 65 8.19 -1.82 -0.86
C MET A 65 9.34 -1.02 -1.45
N ARG A 66 9.06 0.10 -2.15
CA ARG A 66 10.11 1.00 -2.68
C ARG A 66 11.00 1.54 -1.57
N TYR A 67 10.43 1.84 -0.41
CA TYR A 67 11.25 2.19 0.76
C TYR A 67 12.13 0.98 1.09
N LEU A 68 11.57 -0.16 1.51
CA LEU A 68 12.36 -1.30 2.00
C LEU A 68 13.44 -1.81 1.04
N THR A 69 13.22 -1.76 -0.26
CA THR A 69 14.18 -2.22 -1.28
C THR A 69 15.25 -1.17 -1.62
N PHE A 70 15.38 -0.12 -0.81
CA PHE A 70 16.34 0.97 -1.00
C PHE A 70 16.15 1.75 -2.31
N HIS A 71 15.00 1.59 -2.96
CA HIS A 71 14.68 2.33 -4.18
C HIS A 71 14.33 3.80 -3.88
N THR A 72 13.86 4.11 -2.66
CA THR A 72 13.67 5.49 -2.17
C THR A 72 13.99 5.62 -0.68
N ASN A 73 14.35 6.83 -0.26
CA ASN A 73 14.50 7.21 1.15
C ASN A 73 13.25 7.94 1.71
N VAL A 74 12.19 8.08 0.90
CA VAL A 74 10.90 8.61 1.35
C VAL A 74 10.20 7.53 2.19
N ARG A 75 9.88 7.85 3.44
CA ARG A 75 9.25 6.91 4.38
C ARG A 75 7.77 6.70 4.01
N PRO A 76 7.24 5.49 4.18
CA PRO A 76 5.83 5.21 3.96
C PRO A 76 4.97 5.66 5.15
N PHE A 77 3.65 5.63 4.98
CA PHE A 77 2.70 5.81 6.08
C PHE A 77 3.03 4.86 7.25
N PRO A 78 2.96 5.31 8.52
CA PRO A 78 2.44 6.58 9.01
C PRO A 78 3.47 7.71 9.13
N PHE A 79 4.71 7.48 8.71
CA PHE A 79 5.80 8.47 8.87
C PHE A 79 5.78 9.58 7.82
N SER A 80 4.93 9.46 6.81
CA SER A 80 4.66 10.45 5.80
C SER A 80 3.20 10.34 5.35
N PRO A 81 2.65 11.38 4.71
CA PRO A 81 1.31 11.31 4.11
C PRO A 81 1.17 10.13 3.15
N LEU A 82 -0.07 9.70 2.90
CA LEU A 82 -0.35 8.65 1.93
C LEU A 82 0.29 8.98 0.58
N ALA A 83 0.97 7.99 0.01
CA ALA A 83 1.53 8.13 -1.32
C ALA A 83 0.41 8.44 -2.32
N LYS A 84 0.68 9.38 -3.23
CA LYS A 84 -0.21 9.67 -4.34
C LYS A 84 -0.22 8.49 -5.30
N ASP A 85 -1.38 8.21 -5.89
CA ASP A 85 -1.54 7.12 -6.83
C ASP A 85 -0.49 7.15 -7.93
N PHE A 86 0.18 6.01 -8.11
CA PHE A 86 1.24 5.86 -9.10
C PHE A 86 0.69 5.62 -10.51
N ASP A 87 -0.56 5.17 -10.63
CA ASP A 87 -1.22 4.89 -11.90
C ASP A 87 -2.47 5.76 -12.11
N LYS A 88 -2.67 6.20 -13.36
CA LYS A 88 -3.99 6.61 -13.85
C LYS A 88 -4.76 5.34 -14.19
N TYR A 89 -5.91 5.15 -13.56
CA TYR A 89 -6.88 4.10 -13.91
C TYR A 89 -6.96 3.89 -15.44
N GLU A 90 -6.58 2.72 -15.95
CA GLU A 90 -6.92 2.35 -17.32
C GLU A 90 -8.45 2.13 -17.38
N ARG A 91 -9.07 2.82 -18.36
CA ARG A 91 -10.51 3.02 -18.47
C ARG A 91 -11.25 1.73 -18.83
#